data_AF-A0A392T5G1-F1
#
_entry.id   AF-A0A392T5G1-F1
#
_cell.length_a   1.000
_cell.length_b   1.000
_cell.length_c   1.000
_cell.angle_alpha   90.00
_cell.angle_beta   90.00
_cell.angle_gamma   90.00
#
_symmetry.space_group_name_H-M   'P 1'
#
loop_
_entity.id
_entity.type
_entity.pdbx_description
1 polymer ?
#
loop_
_entity_poly.entity_id
_entity_poly.type
_entity_poly.pdbx_seq_one_letter_code
_entity_poly.pdbx_strand_id
1 'polypeptide(L)' 'MITPDITIMSVGTEITYGKSMVPDDGWVQVLNQKWDKNIVIEEASKFPELTPQ' A
#
# COMPACT_ATOMS: atom_id res chain seq x y z
N MET A 1 -14.55 7.07 23.02
CA MET A 1 -13.68 6.61 21.92
C MET A 1 -13.37 7.81 21.04
N ILE A 2 -12.09 8.12 20.85
CA ILE A 2 -11.68 9.13 19.87
C ILE A 2 -11.63 8.41 18.52
N THR A 3 -12.48 8.81 17.58
CA THR A 3 -12.38 8.36 16.18
C THR A 3 -11.48 9.36 15.46
N PRO A 4 -10.38 8.92 14.85
CA PRO A 4 -9.52 9.84 14.13
C PRO A 4 -10.22 10.35 12.86
N ASP A 5 -9.94 11.60 12.48
CA ASP A 5 -10.40 12.15 11.21
C ASP A 5 -9.61 11.58 10.02
N ILE A 6 -8.38 11.12 10.26
CA ILE A 6 -7.50 10.51 9.27
C ILE A 6 -6.86 9.27 9.90
N THR A 7 -6.94 8.14 9.20
CA THR A 7 -6.25 6.90 9.59
C THR A 7 -5.22 6.55 8.53
N ILE A 8 -3.97 6.31 8.97
CA ILE A 8 -2.88 5.87 8.10
C ILE A 8 -2.43 4.49 8.58
N MET A 9 -2.51 3.49 7.71
CA MET A 9 -2.26 2.08 8.01
C MET A 9 -1.32 1.44 6.99
N SER A 10 -1.03 0.15 7.15
CA SER A 10 -0.25 -0.63 6.17
C SER A 10 1.09 0.02 5.81
N VAL A 11 1.78 0.58 6.81
CA VAL A 11 3.06 1.29 6.64
C VAL A 11 2.94 2.50 5.68
N GLY A 12 1.77 3.14 5.63
CA GLY A 12 1.50 4.33 4.83
C GLY A 12 0.87 4.08 3.46
N THR A 13 0.59 2.82 3.08
CA THR A 13 -0.06 2.53 1.78
C THR A 13 -1.57 2.71 1.81
N GLU A 14 -2.17 2.87 2.98
CA GLU A 14 -3.61 3.06 3.14
C GLU A 14 -3.88 4.33 3.94
N ILE A 15 -4.66 5.23 3.35
CA ILE A 15 -5.17 6.44 4.00
C ILE A 15 -6.69 6.42 3.89
N THR A 16 -7.38 6.60 5.03
CA THR A 16 -8.84 6.71 5.07
C THR A 16 -9.30 7.89 5.91
N TYR A 17 -10.48 8.42 5.56
CA TYR A 17 -11.05 9.63 6.16
C TYR A 17 -12.33 9.36 6.94
N GLY A 18 -12.37 9.95 8.13
CA GLY A 18 -13.52 9.99 9.02
C GLY A 18 -13.98 8.62 9.54
N LYS A 19 -15.10 8.64 10.27
CA LYS A 19 -15.67 7.45 10.90
C LYS A 19 -16.06 6.34 9.92
N SER A 20 -16.39 6.71 8.69
CA SER A 20 -16.82 5.79 7.63
C SER A 20 -15.64 5.10 6.94
N MET A 21 -14.39 5.45 7.28
CA MET A 21 -13.17 4.90 6.69
C MET A 21 -13.17 5.02 5.16
N VAL A 22 -13.54 6.20 4.64
CA VAL A 22 -13.57 6.45 3.19
C VAL A 22 -12.13 6.46 2.65
N PRO A 23 -11.77 5.60 1.68
CA PRO A 23 -10.42 5.56 1.13
C PRO A 23 -10.03 6.86 0.41
N ASP A 24 -8.74 7.20 0.46
CA ASP A 24 -8.15 8.21 -0.40
C ASP A 24 -7.85 7.63 -1.80
N ASP A 25 -8.78 7.76 -2.72
CA ASP A 25 -8.60 7.29 -4.11
C ASP A 25 -7.43 8.00 -4.83
N GLY A 26 -7.13 9.26 -4.47
CA GLY A 26 -6.00 10.00 -5.02
C GLY A 26 -4.67 9.41 -4.57
N TRP A 27 -4.56 9.04 -3.29
CA TRP A 27 -3.39 8.34 -2.76
C TRP A 27 -3.22 6.96 -3.38
N VAL A 28 -4.30 6.20 -3.55
CA VAL A 28 -4.28 4.91 -4.26
C VAL A 28 -3.74 5.09 -5.69
N GLN A 29 -4.21 6.11 -6.41
CA GLN A 29 -3.69 6.40 -7.75
C GLN A 29 -2.20 6.74 -7.74
N VAL A 30 -1.74 7.54 -6.78
CA VAL A 30 -0.31 7.89 -6.62
C VAL A 30 0.54 6.65 -6.36
N LEU A 31 0.14 5.79 -5.43
CA LEU A 31 0.88 4.55 -5.12
C LEU A 31 0.94 3.60 -6.30
N ASN A 32 -0.12 3.55 -7.10
CA ASN A 32 -0.17 2.73 -8.31
C ASN A 32 0.67 3.30 -9.46
N GLN A 33 1.15 4.55 -9.37
CA GLN A 33 2.07 5.07 -10.38
C GLN A 33 3.39 4.31 -10.32
N LYS A 34 3.70 3.60 -11.41
CA LYS A 34 4.93 2.80 -11.57
C LYS A 34 5.02 1.56 -10.67
N TRP A 35 3.95 1.18 -9.98
CA TRP A 35 3.90 -0.13 -9.36
C TRP A 35 3.87 -1.22 -10.45
N ASP A 36 4.86 -2.12 -10.44
CA ASP A 36 4.94 -3.23 -11.38
C ASP A 36 5.37 -4.50 -10.63
N LYS A 37 4.49 -5.49 -10.61
CA LYS A 37 4.73 -6.80 -9.98
C LYS A 37 5.93 -7.52 -10.61
N ASN A 38 6.16 -7.36 -11.91
CA ASN A 38 7.24 -8.06 -12.60
C ASN A 38 8.61 -7.57 -12.12
N ILE A 39 8.76 -6.26 -11.88
CA ILE A 39 9.99 -5.69 -11.31
C ILE A 39 10.24 -6.27 -9.92
N VAL A 40 9.20 -6.40 -9.08
CA VAL A 40 9.33 -6.99 -7.74
C VAL A 40 9.78 -8.45 -7.82
N ILE A 41 9.22 -9.24 -8.74
CA ILE A 41 9.64 -10.63 -8.96
C ILE A 41 11.08 -10.70 -9.44
N GLU A 42 11.49 -9.86 -10.39
CA GLU A 42 12.85 -9.81 -10.91
C GLU A 42 13.85 -9.50 -9.81
N GLU A 43 13.60 -8.49 -8.98
CA GLU A 43 14.46 -8.15 -7.84
C GLU A 43 14.48 -9.25 -6.78
N ALA A 44 13.32 -9.84 -6.45
CA ALA A 44 13.24 -10.94 -5.49
C ALA A 44 13.99 -12.18 -5.96
N SER A 45 14.04 -12.45 -7.27
CA SER A 45 14.76 -13.60 -7.84
C SER A 45 16.27 -13.57 -7.60
N LYS A 46 16.83 -12.39 -7.26
CA LYS A 46 18.24 -12.22 -6.90
C LYS A 46 18.59 -12.79 -5.52
N PHE A 47 17.59 -13.14 -4.71
CA PHE A 47 17.75 -13.68 -3.36
C PHE A 47 17.30 -15.15 -3.34
N PRO A 48 18.24 -16.12 -3.42
CA PRO A 48 17.90 -17.55 -3.53
C PRO A 48 17.12 -18.11 -2.34
N GLU A 49 17.14 -17.43 -1.20
CA GLU A 49 16.43 -17.80 0.02
C GLU A 49 14.93 -17.46 -0.04
N LEU A 50 14.51 -16.61 -0.98
CA LEU A 50 13.11 -16.22 -1.15
C LEU A 50 12.37 -17.23 -2.03
N THR A 51 11.22 -17.68 -1.55
CA THR A 51 10.28 -18.48 -2.35
C THR A 51 9.17 -17.55 -2.86
N PRO A 52 8.88 -17.51 -4.17
CA PRO A 52 7.74 -16.76 -4.70
C PRO A 52 6.44 -17.19 -3.98
N GLN A 53 5.65 -16.20 -3.52
CA GLN A 53 4.32 -16.44 -2.94
C GLN A 53 3.22 -16.45 -4.00
#